data_AF-A0A5C3K9M9-F1
#
_entry.id   AF-A0A5C3K9M9-F1
#
_cell.length_a   1.000
_cell.length_b   1.000
_cell.length_c   1.000
_cell.angle_alpha   90.00
_cell.angle_beta   90.00
_cell.angle_gamma   90.00
#
_symmetry.space_group_name_H-M   'P 1'
#
loop_
_entity.id
_entity.type
_entity.pdbx_description
1 polymer ?
#
loop_
_entity_poly.entity_id
_entity_poly.type
_entity_poly.pdbx_seq_one_letter_code
_entity_poly.pdbx_strand_id
1 'polypeptide(L)'
;MMWANALLLASYSLVDEVLESRNGQPPPFTIPRLRFVKAALATSMTRASIRGKSTASAPAVGRTYLIEERLEGSFKKYIHNAGGQPSASILPDDEPYYTNARFLSFTQHAQFELTSGLAFVSDYQGNGDLLTDPQILTSPTDFDSAALFGDGNLSAGFSNFPKTHECNDYCTYFDLPPFF
;
A
#
# COMPACT_ATOMS: atom_id res chain seq x y z
N MET A 1 0.15 3.47 8.43
CA MET A 1 -0.77 2.97 7.38
C MET A 1 -1.82 3.95 6.86
N MET A 2 -2.17 5.04 7.56
CA MET A 2 -3.23 5.97 7.13
C MET A 2 -3.12 6.44 5.66
N TRP A 3 -1.95 6.92 5.25
CA TRP A 3 -1.73 7.45 3.90
C TRP A 3 -1.80 6.39 2.80
N ALA A 4 -1.25 5.20 3.06
CA ALA A 4 -1.34 4.08 2.11
C ALA A 4 -2.79 3.64 1.92
N ASN A 5 -3.57 3.62 3.01
CA ASN A 5 -5.01 3.36 2.93
C ASN A 5 -5.75 4.44 2.14
N ALA A 6 -5.41 5.72 2.32
CA ALA A 6 -6.02 6.80 1.54
C ALA A 6 -5.74 6.66 0.03
N LEU A 7 -4.50 6.33 -0.35
CA LEU A 7 -4.12 6.09 -1.75
C LEU A 7 -4.84 4.88 -2.34
N LEU A 8 -4.95 3.77 -1.59
CA LEU A 8 -5.69 2.60 -2.03
C LEU A 8 -7.19 2.89 -2.19
N LEU A 9 -7.79 3.64 -1.26
CA LEU A 9 -9.19 4.08 -1.39
C LEU A 9 -9.40 5.00 -2.59
N ALA A 10 -8.46 5.90 -2.88
CA ALA A 10 -8.54 6.74 -4.08
C ALA A 10 -8.49 5.90 -5.37
N SER A 11 -7.67 4.84 -5.41
CA SER A 11 -7.67 3.88 -6.53
C SER A 11 -9.03 3.20 -6.70
N TYR A 12 -9.69 2.81 -5.59
CA TYR A 12 -11.04 2.24 -5.67
C TYR A 12 -12.09 3.26 -6.12
N SER A 13 -12.01 4.51 -5.68
CA SER A 13 -12.91 5.57 -6.16
C SER A 13 -12.81 5.71 -7.69
N LEU A 14 -11.59 5.72 -8.24
CA LEU A 14 -11.39 5.71 -9.70
C LEU A 14 -12.02 4.48 -10.37
N VAL A 15 -11.81 3.29 -9.80
CA VAL A 15 -12.42 2.05 -10.32
C VAL A 15 -13.95 2.15 -10.32
N ASP A 16 -14.54 2.59 -9.21
CA ASP A 16 -15.99 2.64 -9.04
C ASP A 16 -16.61 3.69 -10.00
N GLU A 17 -16.01 4.87 -10.12
CA GLU A 17 -16.44 5.92 -11.07
C GLU A 17 -16.44 5.44 -12.53
N VAL A 18 -15.39 4.73 -12.96
CA VAL A 18 -15.31 4.19 -14.32
C VAL A 18 -16.38 3.12 -14.54
N LEU A 19 -16.60 2.22 -13.59
CA LEU A 19 -17.63 1.17 -13.70
C LEU A 19 -19.04 1.77 -13.75
N GLU A 20 -19.32 2.81 -12.97
CA GLU A 20 -20.58 3.55 -13.02
C GLU A 20 -20.79 4.23 -14.37
N SER A 21 -19.74 4.84 -14.93
CA SER A 21 -19.80 5.50 -16.25
C SER A 21 -20.09 4.55 -17.41
N ARG A 22 -19.78 3.25 -17.25
CA ARG A 22 -19.96 2.20 -18.26
C ARG A 22 -21.29 1.44 -18.08
N ASN A 23 -22.27 2.05 -17.41
CA ASN A 23 -23.60 1.49 -17.16
C ASN A 23 -23.58 0.09 -16.53
N GLY A 24 -22.58 -0.20 -15.68
CA GLY A 24 -22.47 -1.48 -14.99
C GLY A 24 -22.12 -2.68 -15.88
N GLN A 25 -21.61 -2.46 -17.10
CA GLN A 25 -21.00 -3.55 -17.85
C GLN A 25 -19.81 -4.11 -17.06
N PRO A 26 -19.83 -5.39 -16.67
CA PRO A 26 -18.78 -5.95 -15.85
C PRO A 26 -17.49 -6.11 -16.67
N PRO A 27 -16.32 -5.87 -16.07
CA PRO A 27 -15.06 -6.16 -16.73
C PRO A 27 -14.90 -7.67 -16.99
N PRO A 28 -14.06 -8.07 -17.95
CA PRO A 28 -13.77 -9.48 -18.25
C PRO A 28 -12.86 -10.16 -17.22
N PHE A 29 -12.64 -9.54 -16.05
CA PHE A 29 -11.77 -10.00 -14.98
C PHE A 29 -12.38 -9.71 -13.61
N THR A 30 -11.88 -10.36 -12.58
CA THR A 30 -12.29 -10.10 -11.19
C THR A 30 -11.65 -8.81 -10.69
N ILE A 31 -12.35 -7.99 -9.90
CA ILE A 31 -11.76 -6.84 -9.20
C ILE A 31 -11.59 -7.21 -7.73
N PRO A 32 -10.36 -7.47 -7.25
CA PRO A 32 -10.11 -7.67 -5.83
C PRO A 32 -10.56 -6.48 -4.98
N ARG A 33 -11.05 -6.76 -3.77
CA ARG A 33 -11.35 -5.75 -2.75
C ARG A 33 -10.51 -6.02 -1.51
N LEU A 34 -9.30 -5.52 -1.54
CA LEU A 34 -8.30 -5.58 -0.49
C LEU A 34 -8.34 -4.33 0.40
N ARG A 35 -7.91 -4.45 1.65
CA ARG A 35 -7.75 -3.34 2.59
C ARG A 35 -6.47 -3.49 3.41
N PHE A 36 -5.92 -2.39 3.89
CA PHE A 36 -4.88 -2.47 4.91
C PHE A 36 -5.44 -2.93 6.26
N VAL A 37 -4.64 -3.65 7.03
CA VAL A 37 -4.97 -4.01 8.40
C VAL A 37 -5.06 -2.77 9.28
N LYS A 38 -5.87 -2.88 10.32
CA LYS A 38 -5.90 -1.91 11.40
C LYS A 38 -4.62 -2.07 12.20
N ALA A 39 -3.91 -0.97 12.42
CA ALA A 39 -2.81 -0.90 13.34
C ALA A 39 -3.03 0.12 14.45
N ALA A 40 -2.37 -0.13 15.57
CA ALA A 40 -2.30 0.81 16.68
C ALA A 40 -0.90 0.83 17.28
N LEU A 41 -0.57 1.92 17.99
CA LEU A 41 0.59 1.97 18.86
C LEU A 41 0.16 1.57 20.27
N ALA A 42 0.86 0.58 20.84
CA ALA A 42 0.68 0.14 22.21
C ALA A 42 1.90 0.54 23.03
N THR A 43 1.72 1.39 24.03
CA THR A 43 2.80 1.86 24.89
C THR A 43 2.64 1.32 26.30
N SER A 44 3.64 0.59 26.78
CA SER A 44 3.69 0.10 28.16
C SER A 44 3.93 1.25 29.13
N MET A 45 3.20 1.27 30.24
CA MET A 45 3.40 2.24 31.32
C MET A 45 4.04 1.55 32.53
N THR A 46 5.06 2.18 33.13
CA THR A 46 5.70 1.63 34.33
C THR A 46 4.84 1.86 35.58
N ARG A 47 4.91 0.91 36.53
CA ARG A 47 4.06 0.83 37.74
C ARG A 47 4.06 2.08 38.64
N ALA A 48 5.10 2.92 38.54
CA ALA A 48 5.19 4.19 39.27
C ALA A 48 4.06 5.17 38.88
N SER A 49 3.54 5.08 37.65
CA SER A 49 2.44 5.91 37.16
C SER A 49 1.05 5.45 37.64
N ILE A 50 0.90 4.20 38.11
CA ILE A 50 -0.42 3.58 38.37
C ILE A 50 -0.88 3.76 39.82
N ARG A 51 0.03 3.99 40.77
CA ARG A 51 -0.29 4.01 42.22
C ARG A 51 -0.46 5.40 42.86
N GLY A 52 -0.59 6.46 42.06
CA GLY A 52 -1.07 7.77 42.53
C GLY A 52 -0.30 8.40 43.70
N LYS A 53 0.96 8.02 43.95
CA LYS A 53 1.79 8.61 45.00
C LYS A 53 3.03 9.29 44.40
N SER A 54 3.04 10.60 44.66
CA SER A 54 4.13 11.58 44.66
C SER A 54 4.60 12.23 43.36
N THR A 55 4.41 13.56 43.34
CA THR A 55 5.35 14.61 42.93
C THR A 55 5.82 14.63 41.48
N ALA A 56 5.15 15.47 40.69
CA ALA A 56 5.70 16.30 39.60
C ALA A 56 6.76 15.68 38.68
N SER A 57 6.64 14.39 38.35
CA SER A 57 7.39 13.78 37.27
C SER A 57 6.41 13.04 36.38
N ALA A 58 6.40 13.38 35.09
CA ALA A 58 5.54 12.78 34.09
C ALA A 58 5.62 11.25 34.12
N PRO A 59 4.55 10.52 33.74
CA PRO A 59 4.57 9.07 33.62
C PRO A 59 5.83 8.62 32.88
N ALA A 60 6.65 7.75 33.49
CA ALA A 60 7.78 7.14 32.79
C ALA A 60 7.24 6.17 31.73
N VAL A 61 7.13 6.68 30.50
CA VAL A 61 6.76 5.96 29.29
C VAL A 61 7.73 4.79 29.10
N GLY A 62 7.19 3.58 29.01
CA GLY A 62 7.94 2.37 28.74
C GLY A 62 8.18 2.16 27.24
N ARG A 63 8.22 0.89 26.82
CA ARG A 63 8.35 0.53 25.40
C ARG A 63 7.05 0.79 24.63
N THR A 64 7.19 1.26 23.40
CA THR A 64 6.10 1.39 22.41
C THR A 64 6.24 0.29 21.35
N TYR A 65 5.12 -0.30 20.99
CA TYR A 65 4.99 -1.38 20.02
C TYR A 65 4.00 -0.97 18.94
N LEU A 66 4.25 -1.37 17.70
CA LEU A 66 3.22 -1.41 16.66
C LEU A 66 2.49 -2.75 16.79
N ILE A 67 1.17 -2.71 16.81
CA ILE A 67 0.31 -3.89 16.81
C ILE A 67 -0.66 -3.83 15.64
N GLU A 68 -0.95 -4.97 15.04
CA GLU A 68 -1.76 -5.08 13.82
C GLU A 68 -2.76 -6.24 13.91
N GLU A 69 -3.75 -6.27 13.01
CA GLU A 69 -4.61 -7.45 12.85
C GLU A 69 -3.76 -8.67 12.49
N ARG A 70 -4.08 -9.83 13.06
CA ARG A 70 -3.42 -11.08 12.72
C ARG A 70 -3.87 -11.53 11.32
N LEU A 71 -2.92 -11.78 10.44
CA LEU A 71 -3.17 -12.44 9.16
C LEU A 71 -3.24 -13.95 9.39
N GLU A 72 -4.35 -14.58 9.03
CA GLU A 72 -4.46 -16.04 8.95
C GLU A 72 -3.93 -16.53 7.60
N GLY A 73 -3.29 -17.69 7.56
CA GLY A 73 -2.82 -18.30 6.31
C GLY A 73 -1.40 -17.89 5.87
N SER A 74 -1.09 -18.13 4.60
CA SER A 74 0.26 -17.94 4.04
C SER A 74 0.47 -16.49 3.60
N PHE A 75 1.47 -15.84 4.18
CA PHE A 75 1.89 -14.50 3.79
C PHE A 75 2.49 -14.48 2.39
N LYS A 76 2.09 -13.51 1.58
CA LYS A 76 2.62 -13.26 0.23
C LYS A 76 3.05 -11.82 0.08
N LYS A 77 4.22 -11.63 -0.53
CA LYS A 77 4.69 -10.32 -0.99
C LYS A 77 4.28 -10.15 -2.44
N TYR A 78 3.31 -9.29 -2.69
CA TYR A 78 2.74 -9.06 -4.02
C TYR A 78 3.65 -8.18 -4.87
N ILE A 79 4.20 -7.11 -4.28
CA ILE A 79 5.05 -6.13 -4.96
C ILE A 79 6.21 -5.78 -4.05
N HIS A 80 7.39 -5.54 -4.63
CA HIS A 80 8.57 -5.08 -3.91
C HIS A 80 8.70 -3.55 -3.99
N ASN A 81 9.16 -2.90 -2.92
CA ASN A 81 9.48 -1.46 -2.91
C ASN A 81 10.57 -0.98 -3.90
N ALA A 82 11.20 -1.89 -4.65
CA ALA A 82 12.22 -1.57 -5.65
C ALA A 82 11.69 -1.51 -7.10
N GLY A 83 10.40 -1.76 -7.35
CA GLY A 83 9.83 -1.72 -8.70
C GLY A 83 8.30 -1.74 -8.74
N GLY A 84 7.73 -1.62 -9.93
CA GLY A 84 6.27 -1.62 -10.17
C GLY A 84 5.66 -2.98 -10.56
N GLN A 85 6.48 -4.03 -10.53
CA GLN A 85 6.11 -5.36 -11.01
C GLN A 85 5.62 -6.28 -9.89
N PRO A 86 4.67 -7.18 -10.19
CA PRO A 86 4.40 -8.33 -9.33
C PRO A 86 5.68 -9.08 -8.95
N SER A 87 5.73 -9.59 -7.72
CA SER A 87 6.83 -10.42 -7.25
C SER A 87 7.00 -11.64 -8.15
N ALA A 88 8.23 -11.94 -8.55
CA ALA A 88 8.56 -13.13 -9.34
C ALA A 88 8.22 -14.45 -8.63
N SER A 89 7.90 -14.41 -7.34
CA SER A 89 7.43 -15.55 -6.54
C SER A 89 5.94 -15.86 -6.70
N ILE A 90 5.19 -15.03 -7.44
CA ILE A 90 3.77 -15.23 -7.72
C ILE A 90 3.63 -15.61 -9.19
N LEU A 91 3.32 -16.88 -9.44
CA LEU A 91 3.19 -17.42 -10.79
C LEU A 91 1.77 -17.18 -11.36
N PRO A 92 1.59 -17.19 -12.69
CA PRO A 92 0.29 -16.99 -13.31
C PRO A 92 -0.83 -17.95 -12.87
N ASP A 93 -0.48 -19.14 -12.39
CA ASP A 93 -1.40 -20.15 -11.88
C ASP A 93 -1.64 -20.07 -10.36
N ASP A 94 -0.95 -19.18 -9.65
CA ASP A 94 -1.09 -18.96 -8.20
C ASP A 94 -2.32 -18.10 -7.85
N GLU A 95 -3.52 -18.52 -8.25
CA GLU A 95 -4.75 -17.80 -7.90
C GLU A 95 -5.15 -18.02 -6.42
N PRO A 96 -5.70 -17.01 -5.71
CA PRO A 96 -6.03 -15.66 -6.17
C PRO A 96 -4.85 -14.65 -6.11
N TYR A 97 -3.66 -15.10 -5.72
CA TYR A 97 -2.51 -14.22 -5.48
C TYR A 97 -2.03 -13.51 -6.74
N TYR A 98 -2.09 -14.18 -7.89
CA TYR A 98 -1.75 -13.60 -9.18
C TYR A 98 -2.71 -12.47 -9.57
N THR A 99 -4.02 -12.70 -9.47
CA THR A 99 -5.04 -11.66 -9.67
C THR A 99 -4.81 -10.46 -8.74
N ASN A 100 -4.55 -10.71 -7.44
CA ASN A 100 -4.25 -9.66 -6.47
C ASN A 100 -3.00 -8.87 -6.85
N ALA A 101 -1.90 -9.53 -7.23
CA ALA A 101 -0.65 -8.85 -7.58
C ALA A 101 -0.81 -7.95 -8.81
N ARG A 102 -1.53 -8.42 -9.84
CA ARG A 102 -1.82 -7.63 -11.04
C ARG A 102 -2.70 -6.42 -10.75
N PHE A 103 -3.75 -6.61 -9.95
CA PHE A 103 -4.60 -5.52 -9.52
C PHE A 103 -3.82 -4.48 -8.71
N LEU A 104 -2.98 -4.93 -7.77
CA LEU A 104 -2.16 -4.04 -6.95
C LEU A 104 -1.14 -3.27 -7.79
N SER A 105 -0.54 -3.88 -8.80
CA SER A 105 0.36 -3.19 -9.75
C SER A 105 -0.39 -2.08 -10.51
N PHE A 106 -1.63 -2.35 -10.93
CA PHE A 106 -2.52 -1.33 -11.47
C PHE A 106 -2.79 -0.20 -10.46
N THR A 107 -3.04 -0.50 -9.19
CA THR A 107 -3.28 0.57 -8.21
C THR A 107 -2.07 1.48 -8.03
N GLN A 108 -0.83 0.99 -8.16
CA GLN A 108 0.36 1.84 -8.13
C GLN A 108 0.34 2.84 -9.28
N HIS A 109 -0.01 2.38 -10.48
CA HIS A 109 -0.11 3.23 -11.66
C HIS A 109 -1.26 4.24 -11.50
N ALA A 110 -2.45 3.80 -11.09
CA ALA A 110 -3.56 4.70 -10.82
C ALA A 110 -3.19 5.79 -9.79
N GLN A 111 -2.47 5.43 -8.72
CA GLN A 111 -2.01 6.37 -7.71
C GLN A 111 -0.96 7.35 -8.25
N PHE A 112 -0.04 6.86 -9.09
CA PHE A 112 0.92 7.71 -9.77
C PHE A 112 0.21 8.79 -10.60
N GLU A 113 -0.80 8.42 -11.39
CA GLU A 113 -1.59 9.38 -12.19
C GLU A 113 -2.44 10.31 -11.32
N LEU A 114 -3.18 9.76 -10.35
CA LEU A 114 -4.04 10.54 -9.43
C LEU A 114 -3.25 11.57 -8.62
N THR A 115 -1.99 11.27 -8.30
CA THR A 115 -1.10 12.18 -7.58
C THR A 115 -0.26 13.06 -8.51
N SER A 116 -0.49 13.01 -9.83
CA SER A 116 0.31 13.73 -10.83
C SER A 116 1.81 13.43 -10.73
N GLY A 117 2.15 12.15 -10.52
CA GLY A 117 3.52 11.68 -10.40
C GLY A 117 4.22 12.06 -9.10
N LEU A 118 3.48 12.24 -8.00
CA LEU A 118 4.05 12.64 -6.71
C LEU A 118 4.22 11.49 -5.72
N ALA A 119 3.29 10.52 -5.70
CA ALA A 119 3.33 9.42 -4.73
C ALA A 119 2.53 8.19 -5.17
N PHE A 120 2.98 7.01 -4.74
CA PHE A 120 2.20 5.79 -4.83
C PHE A 120 2.63 4.79 -3.74
N VAL A 121 1.75 3.83 -3.46
CA VAL A 121 2.03 2.74 -2.53
C VAL A 121 2.84 1.67 -3.23
N SER A 122 3.82 1.12 -2.53
CA SER A 122 4.57 -0.07 -2.90
C SER A 122 4.67 -1.01 -1.69
N ASP A 123 5.49 -2.04 -1.82
CA ASP A 123 5.65 -3.09 -0.82
C ASP A 123 4.33 -3.76 -0.42
N TYR A 124 3.41 -3.93 -1.37
CA TYR A 124 2.16 -4.60 -1.10
C TYR A 124 2.40 -6.05 -0.68
N GLN A 125 1.91 -6.42 0.50
CA GLN A 125 2.09 -7.74 1.08
C GLN A 125 0.96 -8.07 2.05
N GLY A 126 0.65 -9.35 2.20
CA GLY A 126 -0.40 -9.83 3.09
C GLY A 126 -0.99 -11.17 2.68
N ASN A 127 -2.25 -11.42 3.02
CA ASN A 127 -2.97 -12.63 2.65
C ASN A 127 -4.49 -12.38 2.61
N GLY A 128 -5.19 -13.09 1.72
CA GLY A 128 -6.63 -12.91 1.52
C GLY A 128 -6.96 -11.49 1.06
N ASP A 129 -7.86 -10.82 1.78
CA ASP A 129 -8.26 -9.43 1.59
C ASP A 129 -7.43 -8.44 2.42
N LEU A 130 -6.48 -8.92 3.22
CA LEU A 130 -5.69 -8.10 4.15
C LEU A 130 -4.30 -7.81 3.59
N LEU A 131 -3.97 -6.52 3.54
CA LEU A 131 -2.64 -5.99 3.26
C LEU A 131 -2.03 -5.43 4.55
N THR A 132 -0.72 -5.51 4.69
CA THR A 132 0.00 -4.91 5.83
C THR A 132 1.34 -4.33 5.40
N ASP A 133 1.97 -3.58 6.31
CA ASP A 133 3.31 -3.02 6.18
C ASP A 133 3.60 -2.39 4.80
N PRO A 134 2.76 -1.46 4.31
CA PRO A 134 3.04 -0.80 3.04
C PRO A 134 4.21 0.15 3.14
N GLN A 135 4.80 0.43 1.98
CA GLN A 135 5.71 1.55 1.80
C GLN A 135 5.10 2.58 0.86
N ILE A 136 5.30 3.87 1.11
CA ILE A 136 4.96 4.92 0.14
C ILE A 136 6.25 5.39 -0.50
N LEU A 137 6.27 5.44 -1.82
CA LEU A 137 7.35 6.03 -2.60
C LEU A 137 6.90 7.41 -3.08
N THR A 138 7.75 8.41 -2.93
CA THR A 138 7.45 9.79 -3.35
C THR A 138 8.50 10.34 -4.30
N SER A 139 8.10 11.33 -5.10
CA SER A 139 9.01 12.01 -6.02
C SER A 139 10.22 12.58 -5.28
N PRO A 140 11.46 12.18 -5.63
CA PRO A 140 12.67 12.67 -4.98
C PRO A 140 13.05 14.09 -5.43
N THR A 141 12.40 14.62 -6.48
CA THR A 141 12.59 16.02 -6.92
C THR A 141 11.71 16.98 -6.14
N ASP A 142 10.55 16.51 -5.66
CA ASP A 142 9.55 17.34 -5.00
C ASP A 142 9.58 17.19 -3.48
N PHE A 143 10.12 16.08 -2.97
CA PHE A 143 10.21 15.78 -1.55
C PHE A 143 11.60 15.25 -1.18
N ASP A 144 12.02 15.53 0.06
CA ASP A 144 13.13 14.81 0.68
C ASP A 144 12.65 13.41 1.09
N SER A 145 12.76 12.47 0.14
CA SER A 145 12.29 11.09 0.30
C SER A 145 12.94 10.38 1.50
N ALA A 146 14.18 10.71 1.87
CA ALA A 146 14.87 10.11 3.01
C ALA A 146 14.23 10.47 4.36
N ALA A 147 13.50 11.59 4.44
CA ALA A 147 12.84 12.05 5.66
C ALA A 147 11.34 11.70 5.71
N LEU A 148 10.72 11.39 4.57
CA LEU A 148 9.28 11.23 4.43
C LEU A 148 8.89 9.77 4.25
N PHE A 149 7.90 9.30 5.01
CA PHE A 149 7.38 7.92 4.97
C PHE A 149 8.40 6.80 5.29
N GLY A 150 9.47 7.14 6.01
CA GLY A 150 10.44 6.19 6.54
C GLY A 150 11.46 5.68 5.51
N ASP A 151 12.45 4.93 6.00
CA ASP A 151 13.65 4.55 5.24
C ASP A 151 13.38 3.72 3.98
N GLY A 152 12.18 3.11 3.87
CA GLY A 152 11.76 2.39 2.67
C GLY A 152 11.32 3.29 1.51
N ASN A 153 11.25 4.61 1.69
CA ASN A 153 10.96 5.57 0.62
C ASN A 153 12.16 5.73 -0.32
N LEU A 154 12.37 4.71 -1.15
CA LEU A 154 13.53 4.60 -2.03
C LEU A 154 13.34 5.47 -3.28
N SER A 155 14.12 6.55 -3.40
CA SER A 155 14.15 7.39 -4.61
C SER A 155 14.40 6.59 -5.89
N ALA A 156 15.25 5.55 -5.81
CA ALA A 156 15.51 4.68 -6.95
C ALA A 156 14.28 3.85 -7.34
N GLY A 157 13.51 3.37 -6.36
CA GLY A 157 12.26 2.65 -6.61
C GLY A 157 11.24 3.56 -7.28
N PHE A 158 11.11 4.82 -6.81
CA PHE A 158 10.24 5.82 -7.43
C PHE A 158 10.66 6.12 -8.88
N SER A 159 11.92 6.50 -9.11
CA SER A 159 12.43 6.89 -10.43
C SER A 159 12.45 5.74 -11.45
N ASN A 160 12.47 4.49 -10.98
CA ASN A 160 12.40 3.31 -11.84
C ASN A 160 10.97 2.85 -12.10
N PHE A 161 9.98 3.30 -11.34
CA PHE A 161 8.61 2.83 -11.49
C PHE A 161 8.06 3.03 -12.91
N PRO A 162 8.11 4.23 -13.52
CA PRO A 162 7.62 4.42 -14.90
C PRO A 162 8.37 3.57 -15.94
N LYS A 163 9.63 3.20 -15.66
CA LYS A 163 10.47 2.41 -16.57
C LYS A 163 10.24 0.91 -16.46
N THR A 164 9.74 0.47 -15.31
CA THR A 164 9.66 -0.94 -14.95
C THR A 164 8.23 -1.43 -14.85
N HIS A 165 7.25 -0.56 -14.68
CA HIS A 165 5.84 -0.94 -14.67
C HIS A 165 5.40 -1.39 -16.07
N GLU A 166 4.82 -2.58 -16.17
CA GLU A 166 4.17 -3.09 -17.36
C GLU A 166 2.66 -2.98 -17.18
N CYS A 167 2.02 -2.16 -18.00
CA CYS A 167 0.57 -2.08 -18.01
C CYS A 167 -0.04 -3.45 -18.27
N ASN A 168 -1.10 -3.75 -17.53
CA ASN A 168 -1.87 -4.98 -17.67
C ASN A 168 -3.34 -4.66 -17.99
N ASP A 169 -4.16 -5.70 -18.13
CA ASP A 169 -5.58 -5.56 -18.51
C ASP A 169 -6.38 -4.58 -17.62
N TYR A 170 -6.02 -4.42 -16.33
CA TYR A 170 -6.64 -3.41 -15.48
C TYR A 170 -6.26 -2.00 -15.92
N CYS A 171 -4.98 -1.71 -16.13
CA CYS A 171 -4.50 -0.41 -16.58
C CYS A 171 -5.17 0.01 -17.89
N THR A 172 -5.29 -0.93 -18.84
CA THR A 172 -5.95 -0.68 -20.13
C THR A 172 -7.46 -0.49 -19.96
N TYR A 173 -8.13 -1.34 -19.17
CA TYR A 173 -9.58 -1.26 -18.99
C TYR A 173 -10.02 0.04 -18.29
N PHE A 174 -9.22 0.53 -17.35
CA PHE A 174 -9.45 1.78 -16.62
C PHE A 174 -8.78 3.00 -17.27
N ASP A 175 -8.43 2.89 -18.56
CA ASP A 175 -7.97 3.99 -19.41
C ASP A 175 -6.76 4.78 -18.85
N LEU A 176 -5.84 4.09 -18.14
CA LEU A 176 -4.59 4.71 -17.68
C LEU A 176 -3.62 4.92 -18.86
N PRO A 177 -2.92 6.07 -18.92
CA PRO A 177 -1.93 6.31 -19.96
C PRO A 177 -0.74 5.35 -19.82
N PRO A 178 -0.22 4.76 -20.90
CA PRO A 178 0.98 3.93 -20.81
C PRO A 178 2.20 4.79 -20.45
N PHE A 179 3.16 4.20 -19.74
CA PHE A 179 4.50 4.78 -19.61
C PHE A 179 5.29 4.59 -20.92
N PHE A 180 6.13 5.57 -21.26
CA PHE A 180 6.94 5.60 -22.49
C PHE A 180 8.42 5.35 -22.20
#